data_AF-A0A4Y9MC84-F1
#
_entry.id   AF-A0A4Y9MC84-F1
#
_cell.length_a   1.000
_cell.length_b   1.000
_cell.length_c   1.000
_cell.angle_alpha   90.00
_cell.angle_beta   90.00
_cell.angle_gamma   90.00
#
_symmetry.space_group_name_H-M   'P 1'
#
loop_
_entity.id
_entity.type
_entity.pdbx_description
1 polymer ?
#
loop_
_entity_poly.entity_id
_entity_poly.type
_entity_poly.pdbx_seq_one_letter_code
_entity_poly.pdbx_strand_id
1 'polypeptide(L)'
;MQCTPYREAVSARLDGESPGLPAGELDAHLGACPGCAAWARQAELVTRRARLAPAPAVPDLTATVLAALPRELPGTAAAARARLA
;
A
#
# COMPACT_ATOMS: atom_id res chain seq x y z
N MET A 1 -25.39 5.75 -12.83
CA MET A 1 -24.86 4.50 -12.23
C MET A 1 -24.70 4.72 -10.73
N GLN A 2 -25.14 3.79 -9.88
CA GLN A 2 -25.04 3.96 -8.43
C GLN A 2 -23.58 3.77 -8.00
N CYS A 3 -23.01 4.77 -7.32
CA CYS A 3 -21.59 4.79 -6.93
C CYS A 3 -21.28 3.96 -5.68
N THR A 4 -22.31 3.53 -4.93
CA THR A 4 -22.16 2.84 -3.65
C THR A 4 -21.30 1.57 -3.72
N PRO A 5 -21.52 0.63 -4.67
CA PRO A 5 -20.71 -0.59 -4.74
C PRO A 5 -19.22 -0.31 -4.97
N TYR A 6 -18.91 0.75 -5.73
CA TYR A 6 -17.52 1.15 -5.97
C TYR A 6 -16.88 1.76 -4.73
N ARG A 7 -17.64 2.49 -3.90
CA ARG A 7 -17.13 3.01 -2.62
C ARG A 7 -16.88 1.88 -1.63
N GLU A 8 -17.76 0.88 -1.58
CA GLU A 8 -17.56 -0.34 -0.78
C GLU A 8 -16.32 -1.10 -1.25
N ALA A 9 -16.15 -1.28 -2.56
CA ALA A 9 -14.99 -1.94 -3.15
C ALA A 9 -13.66 -1.21 -2.85
N VAL A 10 -13.66 0.13 -2.85
CA VAL A 10 -12.49 0.92 -2.39
C VAL A 10 -12.24 0.71 -0.91
N SER A 11 -13.27 0.69 -0.07
CA SER A 11 -13.13 0.42 1.37
C SER A 11 -12.47 -0.94 1.60
N ALA A 12 -12.99 -2.00 0.96
CA ALA A 12 -12.43 -3.34 1.04
C ALA A 12 -10.95 -3.36 0.60
N ARG A 13 -10.61 -2.68 -0.51
CA ARG A 13 -9.21 -2.55 -0.97
C ARG A 13 -8.31 -1.85 0.07
N LEU A 14 -8.80 -0.80 0.73
CA LEU A 14 -8.07 -0.09 1.79
C LEU A 14 -7.85 -0.95 3.04
N ASP A 15 -8.76 -1.90 3.27
CA ASP A 15 -8.67 -2.87 4.36
C ASP A 15 -7.81 -4.09 4.02
N GLY A 16 -7.33 -4.19 2.77
CA GLY A 16 -6.54 -5.33 2.28
C GLY A 16 -7.42 -6.53 1.90
N GLU A 17 -8.73 -6.32 1.76
CA GLU A 17 -9.72 -7.32 1.41
C GLU A 17 -9.99 -7.34 -0.10
N SER A 18 -10.69 -8.39 -0.55
CA SER A 18 -11.14 -8.48 -1.94
C SER A 18 -12.18 -7.41 -2.24
N PRO A 19 -12.05 -6.62 -3.33
CA PRO A 19 -13.01 -5.57 -3.68
C PRO A 19 -14.42 -6.06 -4.03
N GLY A 20 -14.64 -7.38 -4.18
CA GLY A 20 -15.96 -7.95 -4.52
C GLY A 20 -16.45 -7.62 -5.93
N LEU A 21 -15.60 -7.00 -6.76
CA LEU A 21 -15.87 -6.63 -8.14
C LEU A 21 -15.00 -7.45 -9.11
N PRO A 22 -15.46 -7.68 -10.35
CA PRO A 22 -14.62 -8.16 -11.45
C PRO A 22 -13.32 -7.37 -11.59
N ALA A 23 -12.26 -8.05 -12.01
CA ALA A 23 -10.95 -7.45 -12.19
C ALA A 23 -11.01 -6.24 -13.15
N GLY A 24 -10.41 -5.12 -12.74
CA GLY A 24 -10.36 -3.89 -13.52
C GLY A 24 -11.64 -3.04 -13.51
N GLU A 25 -12.77 -3.55 -13.02
CA GLU A 25 -14.03 -2.78 -13.00
C GLU A 25 -13.95 -1.58 -12.05
N LEU A 26 -13.35 -1.77 -10.88
CA LEU A 26 -13.12 -0.67 -9.94
C LEU A 26 -12.24 0.43 -10.56
N ASP A 27 -11.15 0.04 -11.22
CA ASP A 27 -10.21 1.00 -11.81
C ASP A 27 -10.84 1.73 -13.00
N ALA A 28 -11.66 1.03 -13.82
CA ALA A 28 -12.45 1.64 -14.87
C ALA A 28 -13.43 2.68 -14.32
N HIS A 29 -14.12 2.37 -13.21
CA HIS A 29 -15.03 3.32 -12.58
C HIS A 29 -14.31 4.55 -12.03
N LEU A 30 -13.17 4.37 -11.35
CA LEU A 30 -12.36 5.48 -10.84
C LEU A 30 -11.80 6.35 -11.97
N GLY A 31 -11.54 5.78 -13.16
CA GLY A 31 -11.17 6.53 -14.36
C GLY A 31 -12.32 7.34 -14.96
N ALA A 32 -13.56 6.87 -14.84
CA ALA A 32 -14.73 7.51 -15.46
C ALA A 32 -15.54 8.42 -14.51
N CYS A 33 -15.38 8.28 -13.19
CA CYS A 33 -16.15 9.02 -12.18
C CYS A 33 -15.27 9.94 -11.32
N PRO A 34 -15.21 11.25 -11.62
CA PRO A 34 -14.41 12.22 -10.85
C PRO A 34 -14.79 12.27 -9.36
N GLY A 35 -16.07 12.09 -9.04
CA GLY A 35 -16.56 12.07 -7.66
C GLY A 35 -16.02 10.89 -6.84
N CYS A 36 -16.02 9.69 -7.42
CA CYS A 36 -15.44 8.51 -6.77
C CYS A 36 -13.91 8.59 -6.73
N ALA A 37 -13.25 9.12 -7.77
CA ALA A 37 -11.80 9.34 -7.74
C ALA A 37 -11.38 10.32 -6.63
N ALA A 38 -12.11 11.42 -6.47
CA ALA A 38 -11.86 12.39 -5.41
C ALA A 38 -12.11 11.80 -4.02
N TRP A 39 -13.23 11.10 -3.86
CA TRP A 39 -13.58 10.43 -2.62
C TRP A 39 -12.54 9.36 -2.24
N ALA A 40 -12.07 8.53 -3.19
CA ALA A 40 -11.08 7.49 -2.94
C ALA A 40 -9.76 8.07 -2.42
N ARG A 41 -9.25 9.17 -3.03
CA ARG A 41 -8.07 9.88 -2.54
C ARG A 41 -8.25 10.41 -1.11
N GLN A 42 -9.44 10.92 -0.77
CA GLN A 42 -9.72 11.38 0.60
C GLN A 42 -9.79 10.20 1.57
N ALA A 43 -10.42 9.09 1.18
CA ALA A 43 -10.49 7.88 1.99
C ALA A 43 -9.09 7.32 2.27
N GLU A 44 -8.20 7.22 1.28
CA GLU A 44 -6.79 6.83 1.46
C GLU A 44 -6.08 7.71 2.49
N LEU A 45 -6.24 9.03 2.38
CA LEU A 45 -5.63 10.00 3.28
C LEU A 45 -6.14 9.86 4.73
N VAL A 46 -7.44 9.62 4.92
CA VAL A 46 -8.04 9.41 6.25
C VAL A 46 -7.61 8.07 6.82
N THR A 47 -7.69 6.98 6.05
CA THR A 47 -7.28 5.64 6.47
C THR A 47 -5.82 5.61 6.89
N ARG A 48 -4.92 6.25 6.12
CA ARG A 48 -3.50 6.36 6.49
C ARG A 48 -3.32 7.07 7.83
N ARG A 49 -4.01 8.19 8.04
CA ARG A 49 -3.91 8.96 9.30
C ARG A 49 -4.47 8.18 10.48
N ALA A 50 -5.60 7.50 10.31
CA ALA A 50 -6.24 6.70 11.35
C ALA A 50 -5.40 5.49 11.77
N ARG A 51 -4.69 4.86 10.83
CA ARG A 51 -3.84 3.69 11.08
C ARG A 51 -2.43 4.03 11.57
N LEU A 52 -1.99 5.28 11.44
CA LEU A 52 -0.69 5.72 11.95
C LEU A 52 -0.73 5.79 13.48
N ALA A 53 0.01 4.89 14.11
CA ALA A 53 0.23 4.88 15.55
C ALA A 53 1.74 4.86 15.86
N PRO A 54 2.16 5.39 17.02
CA PRO A 54 3.51 5.18 17.52
C PRO A 54 3.82 3.68 17.58
N ALA A 55 5.01 3.30 17.13
CA ALA A 55 5.46 1.93 17.29
C ALA A 55 5.56 1.60 18.79
N PRO A 56 5.15 0.40 19.22
CA PRO A 56 5.41 -0.03 20.59
C PRO A 56 6.93 -0.05 20.83
N ALA A 57 7.34 0.17 22.08
CA ALA A 57 8.73 -0.02 22.46
C ALA A 57 9.13 -1.48 22.22
N VAL A 58 10.11 -1.70 21.35
CA VAL A 58 10.66 -3.01 21.02
C VAL A 58 12.18 -2.99 21.22
N PRO A 59 12.81 -4.13 21.55
CA PRO A 59 14.27 -4.21 21.63
C PRO A 59 14.92 -3.82 20.30
N ASP A 60 16.08 -3.17 20.36
CA ASP A 60 16.88 -2.91 19.17
C ASP A 60 17.56 -4.22 18.71
N LEU A 61 17.04 -4.78 17.63
CA LEU A 61 17.57 -5.99 17.01
C LEU A 61 18.56 -5.70 15.87
N THR A 62 18.95 -4.44 15.66
CA THR A 62 19.79 -4.04 14.52
C THR A 62 21.06 -4.88 14.43
N ALA A 63 21.80 -5.02 15.53
CA ALA A 63 23.04 -5.79 15.55
C ALA A 63 22.79 -7.29 15.28
N THR A 64 21.73 -7.86 15.84
CA THR A 64 21.34 -9.27 15.64
C THR A 64 20.98 -9.56 14.18
N VAL A 65 20.18 -8.68 13.56
CA VAL A 65 19.80 -8.81 12.16
C VAL A 65 21.02 -8.70 11.25
N LEU A 66 21.89 -7.71 11.48
CA LEU A 66 23.12 -7.54 10.70
C LEU A 66 24.07 -8.74 10.84
N ALA A 67 24.20 -9.31 12.04
CA ALA A 67 25.01 -10.50 12.27
C ALA A 67 24.45 -11.77 11.61
N ALA A 68 23.13 -11.82 11.35
CA ALA A 68 22.46 -12.94 10.71
C ALA A 68 22.49 -12.88 9.17
N LEU A 69 22.98 -11.77 8.58
CA LEU A 69 23.08 -11.65 7.13
C LEU A 69 24.10 -12.66 6.57
N PRO A 70 23.83 -13.26 5.40
CA PRO A 70 24.82 -14.07 4.70
C PRO A 70 26.02 -13.19 4.31
N ARG A 71 27.21 -13.81 4.23
CA ARG A 71 28.47 -13.12 3.86
C ARG A 71 28.40 -12.49 2.47
N GLU A 72 27.59 -13.08 1.59
CA GLU A 72 27.26 -12.54 0.29
C GLU A 72 25.75 -12.30 0.23
N LEU A 73 25.37 -11.04 0.06
CA LEU A 73 23.98 -10.67 -0.16
C LEU A 73 23.69 -10.70 -1.66
N PRO A 74 22.70 -11.48 -2.12
CA PRO A 74 22.29 -11.43 -3.52
C PRO A 74 21.75 -10.03 -3.82
N GLY A 75 22.43 -9.29 -4.70
CA GLY A 75 21.92 -8.04 -5.28
C GLY A 75 22.54 -6.72 -4.81
N THR A 76 23.53 -6.70 -3.91
CA THR A 76 24.16 -5.42 -3.48
C THR A 76 24.90 -4.72 -4.63
N ALA A 77 25.57 -5.47 -5.50
CA ALA A 77 26.21 -4.93 -6.69
C ALA A 77 25.20 -4.40 -7.73
N ALA A 78 24.04 -5.05 -7.86
CA ALA A 78 22.99 -4.65 -8.80
C ALA A 78 22.24 -3.39 -8.32
N ALA A 79 21.91 -3.34 -7.03
CA ALA A 79 21.22 -2.19 -6.42
C ALA A 79 22.11 -0.93 -6.37
N ALA A 80 23.43 -1.08 -6.18
CA ALA A 80 24.37 0.04 -6.24
C ALA A 80 24.50 0.63 -7.66
N ARG A 81 24.53 -0.23 -8.70
CA ARG A 81 24.59 0.22 -10.11
C ARG A 81 23.33 0.95 -10.55
N ALA A 82 22.15 0.49 -10.12
CA ALA A 82 20.88 1.14 -10.45
C ALA A 82 20.70 2.55 -9.84
N ARG A 83 21.50 2.93 -8.84
CA ARG A 83 21.46 4.26 -8.22
C ARG A 83 22.46 5.26 -8.84
N LEU A 84 23.39 4.79 -9.66
CA LEU A 84 24.41 5.61 -10.32
C LEU A 84 24.11 5.88 -11.81
N ALA A 85 23.08 5.22 -12.37
CA ALA A 85 22.53 5.48 -13.69
C ALA A 85 21.36 6.46 -13.59
#